data_AF-A0A0L1JPZ6-F1
#
_entry.id   AF-A0A0L1JPZ6-F1
#
_cell.length_a   1.000
_cell.length_b   1.000
_cell.length_c   1.000
_cell.angle_alpha   90.00
_cell.angle_beta   90.00
_cell.angle_gamma   90.00
#
_symmetry.space_group_name_H-M   'P 1'
#
loop_
_entity.id
_entity.type
_entity.pdbx_description
1 polymer ?
#
loop_
_entity_poly.entity_id
_entity_poly.type
_entity_poly.pdbx_seq_one_letter_code
_entity_poly.pdbx_strand_id
1 'polypeptide(L)'
;MRLCIASILIWLGSFSVGVACFAPPPEIAAPMHELVARTDIIVLAKAVRPHPKQRAAFGRFANRQFGARSPVPFFKVIEALKGDPGRHVVVPNGAYWTRDQIPPQADYNGHREPLVWSGAAFRAPNTPACTVEPNFREGETYLLFLGHPHWRGYERIATADDLWLATVRRMIADPTVRIGVDVTRAEWLKMHAYAFFGRVESCVGPTIRVTEVLKGDLPRLWRPPPGSVPMRQFGGKPHAARSHRNGLPCVEGRAVFALGHGPQTYEGRTRLADAFPISDGEIFLAPYERRQRNYRLTGPDAMSVEAVRQLFD
;
A
#
# COMPACT_ATOMS: atom_id res chain seq x y z
N MET A 1 -50.07 19.64 -39.12
CA MET A 1 -49.83 18.42 -38.30
C MET A 1 -48.71 17.61 -38.95
N ARG A 2 -47.45 18.00 -38.74
CA ARG A 2 -46.21 17.36 -39.21
C ARG A 2 -45.06 18.20 -38.63
N LEU A 3 -43.95 17.58 -38.26
CA LEU A 3 -42.84 18.08 -37.42
C LEU A 3 -43.09 17.96 -35.91
N CYS A 4 -42.56 16.88 -35.30
CA CYS A 4 -41.99 16.89 -33.94
C CYS A 4 -41.30 15.58 -33.49
N ILE A 5 -41.01 14.62 -34.39
CA ILE A 5 -40.48 13.30 -33.98
C ILE A 5 -38.98 13.11 -34.31
N ALA A 6 -38.36 13.98 -35.12
CA ALA A 6 -36.99 13.76 -35.60
C ALA A 6 -35.87 14.14 -34.59
N SER A 7 -36.17 14.77 -33.45
CA SER A 7 -35.14 15.31 -32.54
C SER A 7 -34.74 14.39 -31.38
N ILE A 8 -35.37 13.22 -31.21
CA ILE A 8 -35.12 12.33 -30.07
C ILE A 8 -34.08 11.23 -30.37
N LEU A 9 -33.77 10.96 -31.65
CA LEU A 9 -32.86 9.87 -32.05
C LEU A 9 -31.36 10.22 -32.07
N ILE A 10 -30.97 11.47 -31.82
CA ILE A 10 -29.56 11.92 -31.87
C ILE A 10 -28.84 11.83 -30.50
N TRP A 11 -29.56 11.53 -29.42
CA TRP A 11 -28.98 11.45 -28.05
C TRP A 11 -28.58 10.04 -27.58
N LEU A 12 -28.78 8.99 -28.39
CA LEU A 12 -28.45 7.60 -28.02
C LEU A 12 -27.05 7.14 -28.44
N GLY A 13 -26.33 7.90 -29.27
CA GLY A 13 -25.02 7.54 -29.76
C GLY A 13 -23.93 8.37 -29.11
N SER A 14 -23.34 7.88 -28.01
CA SER A 14 -21.97 8.16 -27.51
C SER A 14 -21.82 8.14 -25.99
N PHE A 15 -22.65 7.38 -25.27
CA PHE A 15 -22.18 6.91 -23.96
C PHE A 15 -21.14 5.82 -24.22
N SER A 16 -19.88 6.22 -24.39
CA SER A 16 -18.77 5.30 -24.17
C SER A 16 -18.83 4.93 -22.71
N VAL A 17 -19.59 3.88 -22.39
CA VAL A 17 -19.58 3.29 -21.06
C VAL A 17 -18.12 2.96 -20.81
N GLY A 18 -17.50 3.67 -19.86
CA GLY A 18 -16.13 3.40 -19.47
C GLY A 18 -16.10 2.01 -18.86
N VAL A 19 -15.94 0.99 -19.71
CA VAL A 19 -15.85 -0.40 -19.27
C VAL A 19 -14.52 -0.50 -18.54
N ALA A 20 -14.58 -0.46 -17.21
CA ALA A 20 -13.44 -0.80 -16.38
C ALA A 20 -12.91 -2.16 -16.84
N CYS A 21 -11.59 -2.34 -16.83
CA CYS A 21 -11.00 -3.60 -17.22
C CYS A 21 -11.45 -4.72 -16.26
N PHE A 22 -12.47 -5.49 -16.65
CA PHE A 22 -13.04 -6.54 -15.80
C PHE A 22 -12.07 -7.73 -15.62
N ALA A 23 -11.16 -7.94 -16.57
CA ALA A 23 -10.15 -8.97 -16.54
C ALA A 23 -8.80 -8.38 -16.98
N PRO A 24 -8.00 -7.81 -16.05
CA PRO A 24 -6.67 -7.35 -16.41
C PRO A 24 -5.80 -8.52 -16.89
N PRO A 25 -4.86 -8.26 -17.82
CA PRO A 25 -3.81 -9.20 -18.15
C PRO A 25 -3.15 -9.75 -16.87
N PRO A 26 -2.94 -11.07 -16.75
CA PRO A 26 -2.43 -11.69 -15.53
C PRO A 26 -1.06 -11.13 -15.12
N GLU A 27 -0.27 -10.65 -16.08
CA GLU A 27 1.04 -10.06 -15.85
C GLU A 27 0.93 -8.79 -14.99
N ILE A 28 -0.16 -8.03 -15.10
CA ILE A 28 -0.37 -6.81 -14.32
C ILE A 28 -0.54 -7.11 -12.85
N ALA A 29 -1.11 -8.27 -12.49
CA ALA A 29 -1.39 -8.67 -11.11
C ALA A 29 -0.50 -9.83 -10.64
N ALA A 30 0.58 -10.12 -11.38
CA ALA A 30 1.48 -11.20 -11.05
C ALA A 30 2.07 -11.07 -9.64
N PRO A 31 2.44 -12.17 -8.99
CA PRO A 31 3.15 -12.12 -7.72
C PRO A 31 4.40 -11.24 -7.83
N MET A 32 4.65 -10.43 -6.81
CA MET A 32 5.75 -9.46 -6.82
C MET A 32 7.14 -10.10 -7.02
N HIS A 33 7.36 -11.33 -6.58
CA HIS A 33 8.61 -12.04 -6.85
C HIS A 33 8.79 -12.36 -8.34
N GLU A 34 7.70 -12.65 -9.04
CA GLU A 34 7.70 -12.88 -10.49
C GLU A 34 7.98 -11.58 -11.24
N LEU A 35 7.40 -10.45 -10.78
CA LEU A 35 7.72 -9.13 -11.30
C LEU A 35 9.24 -8.85 -11.22
N VAL A 36 9.85 -9.04 -10.05
CA VAL A 36 11.30 -8.82 -9.86
C VAL A 36 12.12 -9.77 -10.75
N ALA A 37 11.73 -11.04 -10.80
CA ALA A 37 12.43 -12.05 -11.58
C ALA A 37 12.45 -11.73 -13.07
N ARG A 38 11.28 -11.40 -13.66
CA ARG A 38 11.15 -11.17 -15.10
C ARG A 38 11.60 -9.79 -15.58
N THR A 39 11.69 -8.81 -14.68
CA THR A 39 12.07 -7.45 -15.06
C THR A 39 13.57 -7.34 -15.25
N ASP A 40 14.02 -7.01 -16.46
CA ASP A 40 15.45 -6.90 -16.76
C ASP A 40 16.10 -5.65 -16.13
N ILE A 41 15.35 -4.55 -16.06
CA ILE A 41 15.85 -3.27 -15.57
C ILE A 41 14.99 -2.77 -14.41
N ILE A 42 15.59 -2.72 -13.23
CA ILE A 42 14.96 -2.23 -12.00
C ILE A 42 15.82 -1.10 -11.45
N VAL A 43 15.23 0.07 -11.23
CA VAL A 43 15.97 1.26 -10.80
C VAL A 43 15.28 2.01 -9.69
N LEU A 44 16.07 2.63 -8.83
CA LEU A 44 15.64 3.75 -8.00
C LEU A 44 15.95 5.04 -8.76
N ALA A 45 14.93 5.85 -9.04
CA ALA A 45 15.10 7.03 -9.88
C ALA A 45 14.26 8.21 -9.40
N LYS A 46 14.80 9.43 -9.58
CA LYS A 46 14.11 10.68 -9.24
C LYS A 46 13.35 11.20 -10.44
N ALA A 47 12.07 11.49 -10.29
CA ALA A 47 11.29 12.17 -11.30
C ALA A 47 11.81 13.60 -11.50
N VAL A 48 12.15 13.99 -12.72
CA VAL A 48 12.72 15.31 -13.02
C VAL A 48 12.11 15.90 -14.29
N ARG A 49 12.06 17.23 -14.38
CA ARG A 49 11.69 17.88 -15.64
C ARG A 49 12.78 17.64 -16.69
N PRO A 50 12.45 17.15 -17.89
CA PRO A 50 13.45 16.96 -18.93
C PRO A 50 14.02 18.31 -19.38
N HIS A 51 15.31 18.35 -19.68
CA HIS A 51 15.93 19.54 -20.27
C HIS A 51 15.25 19.88 -21.60
N PRO A 52 15.12 21.16 -22.01
CA PRO A 52 14.44 21.53 -23.27
C PRO A 52 14.92 20.76 -24.51
N LYS A 53 16.22 20.52 -24.63
CA LYS A 53 16.80 19.68 -25.71
C LYS A 53 16.33 18.23 -25.66
N GLN A 54 16.25 17.63 -24.47
CA GLN A 54 15.71 16.28 -24.28
C GLN A 54 14.21 16.27 -24.58
N ARG A 55 13.46 17.27 -24.11
CA ARG A 55 12.03 17.44 -24.40
C ARG A 55 11.76 17.53 -25.90
N ALA A 56 12.60 18.20 -26.68
CA ALA A 56 12.46 18.24 -28.14
C ALA A 56 12.73 16.89 -28.81
N ALA A 57 13.72 16.13 -28.32
CA ALA A 57 14.01 14.78 -28.80
C ALA A 57 12.87 13.80 -28.47
N PHE A 58 12.44 13.76 -27.20
CA PHE A 58 11.38 12.87 -26.73
C PHE A 58 9.99 13.30 -27.18
N GLY A 59 9.71 14.60 -27.28
CA GLY A 59 8.40 15.11 -27.71
C GLY A 59 8.04 14.69 -29.13
N ARG A 60 9.03 14.56 -30.02
CA ARG A 60 8.80 14.01 -31.37
C ARG A 60 8.46 12.53 -31.35
N PHE A 61 9.07 11.75 -30.46
CA PHE A 61 8.77 10.33 -30.27
C PHE A 61 7.41 10.14 -29.61
N ALA A 62 7.17 10.85 -28.50
CA ALA A 62 5.94 10.78 -27.72
C ALA A 62 4.71 11.22 -28.51
N ASN A 63 4.79 12.33 -29.26
CA ASN A 63 3.65 12.78 -30.07
C ASN A 63 3.26 11.77 -31.15
N ARG A 64 4.21 11.00 -31.69
CA ARG A 64 3.93 9.96 -32.70
C ARG A 64 3.28 8.73 -32.09
N GLN A 65 3.66 8.36 -30.86
CA GLN A 65 3.24 7.09 -30.26
C GLN A 65 2.06 7.23 -29.29
N PHE A 66 1.91 8.37 -28.61
CA PHE A 66 0.93 8.57 -27.53
C PHE A 66 0.01 9.79 -27.74
N GLY A 67 0.19 10.54 -28.84
CA GLY A 67 -0.54 11.77 -29.12
C GLY A 67 -0.05 12.96 -28.28
N ALA A 68 -0.59 14.16 -28.56
CA ALA A 68 -0.12 15.43 -27.98
C ALA A 68 -0.49 15.65 -26.50
N ARG A 69 -0.75 14.59 -25.73
CA ARG A 69 -1.30 14.68 -24.38
C ARG A 69 -0.24 14.31 -23.33
N SER A 70 0.06 15.29 -22.49
CA SER A 70 0.95 15.26 -21.33
C SER A 70 2.44 14.96 -21.61
N PRO A 71 3.37 15.66 -20.93
CA PRO A 71 4.79 15.35 -21.05
C PRO A 71 5.07 13.96 -20.46
N VAL A 72 5.77 13.12 -21.24
CA VAL A 72 6.23 11.80 -20.80
C VAL A 72 7.13 11.95 -19.55
N PRO A 73 6.85 11.21 -18.47
CA PRO A 73 7.68 11.20 -17.28
C PRO A 73 9.14 10.83 -17.57
N PHE A 74 10.04 11.65 -17.04
CA PHE A 74 11.48 11.56 -17.24
C PHE A 74 12.17 11.46 -15.89
N PHE A 75 13.13 10.56 -15.77
CA PHE A 75 13.75 10.25 -14.50
C PHE A 75 15.27 10.28 -14.59
N LYS A 76 15.90 10.79 -13.53
CA LYS A 76 17.33 10.65 -13.28
C LYS A 76 17.53 9.39 -12.43
N VAL A 77 18.31 8.44 -12.93
CA VAL A 77 18.65 7.22 -12.18
C VAL A 77 19.53 7.60 -10.98
N ILE A 78 19.14 7.16 -9.79
CA ILE A 78 19.90 7.29 -8.54
C ILE A 78 20.74 6.01 -8.36
N GLU A 79 20.10 4.87 -8.54
CA GLU A 79 20.69 3.53 -8.35
C GLU A 79 20.08 2.57 -9.37
N ALA A 80 20.92 1.79 -10.04
CA ALA A 80 20.49 0.64 -10.83
C ALA A 80 20.53 -0.59 -9.93
N LEU A 81 19.37 -1.16 -9.62
CA LEU A 81 19.24 -2.35 -8.78
C LEU A 81 19.43 -3.62 -9.61
N LYS A 82 18.97 -3.61 -10.86
CA LYS A 82 19.12 -4.70 -11.83
C LYS A 82 19.27 -4.10 -13.25
N GLY A 83 20.18 -4.65 -14.04
CA GLY A 83 20.49 -4.17 -15.40
C GLY A 83 21.24 -2.83 -15.43
N ASP A 84 21.46 -2.30 -16.64
CA ASP A 84 22.07 -0.97 -16.85
C ASP A 84 21.18 -0.11 -17.78
N PRO A 85 20.37 0.80 -17.23
CA PRO A 85 19.57 1.75 -18.02
C PRO A 85 20.35 2.98 -18.52
N GLY A 86 21.60 3.16 -18.09
CA GLY A 86 22.29 4.44 -18.16
C GLY A 86 21.77 5.48 -17.14
N ARG A 87 21.95 6.77 -17.44
CA ARG A 87 21.73 7.85 -16.46
C ARG A 87 20.28 8.33 -16.35
N HIS A 88 19.46 8.06 -17.35
CA HIS A 88 18.09 8.57 -17.42
C HIS A 88 17.16 7.53 -18.03
N VAL A 89 15.91 7.51 -17.57
CA VAL A 89 14.87 6.61 -18.07
C VAL A 89 13.57 7.35 -18.30
N VAL A 90 12.70 6.78 -19.14
CA VAL A 90 11.36 7.30 -19.43
C VAL A 90 10.31 6.24 -19.13
N VAL A 91 9.14 6.67 -18.68
CA VAL A 91 7.98 5.79 -18.49
C VAL A 91 6.89 6.21 -19.49
N PRO A 92 6.77 5.54 -20.65
CA PRO A 92 5.97 6.02 -21.78
C PRO A 92 4.46 6.12 -21.47
N ASN A 93 3.93 5.22 -20.64
CA ASN A 93 2.51 5.18 -20.29
C ASN A 93 2.19 5.94 -18.99
N GLY A 94 3.12 6.77 -18.51
CA GLY A 94 2.94 7.53 -17.29
C GLY A 94 2.51 8.97 -17.53
N ALA A 95 2.01 9.62 -16.49
CA ALA A 95 1.74 11.05 -16.47
C ALA A 95 2.34 11.73 -15.24
N TYR A 96 2.54 13.04 -15.31
CA TYR A 96 2.84 13.84 -14.12
C TYR A 96 1.53 14.31 -13.47
N TRP A 97 1.43 14.14 -12.16
CA TRP A 97 0.39 14.79 -11.35
C TRP A 97 0.63 16.29 -11.27
N THR A 98 -0.47 17.05 -11.26
CA THR A 98 -0.43 18.43 -10.79
C THR A 98 -0.32 18.43 -9.26
N ARG A 99 0.23 19.51 -8.69
CA ARG A 99 0.58 19.62 -7.26
C ARG A 99 -0.60 19.32 -6.32
N ASP A 100 -1.84 19.53 -6.78
CA ASP A 100 -3.06 19.46 -5.99
C ASP A 100 -3.79 18.10 -6.07
N GLN A 101 -3.28 17.14 -6.86
CA GLN A 101 -3.93 15.84 -7.12
C GLN A 101 -3.39 14.67 -6.29
N ILE A 102 -2.46 14.94 -5.37
CA ILE A 102 -1.72 13.89 -4.67
C ILE A 102 -2.44 13.54 -3.37
N PRO A 103 -3.06 12.34 -3.24
CA PRO A 103 -3.45 11.88 -1.92
C PRO A 103 -2.21 11.81 -1.03
N PRO A 104 -2.25 12.35 0.20
CA PRO A 104 -1.08 12.55 1.07
C PRO A 104 -0.32 11.26 1.46
N GLN A 105 -0.76 10.08 1.06
CA GLN A 105 -0.31 8.78 1.59
C GLN A 105 0.00 7.74 0.49
N ALA A 106 0.67 8.15 -0.59
CA ALA A 106 1.01 7.23 -1.70
C ALA A 106 2.14 6.22 -1.38
N ASP A 107 2.83 6.33 -0.24
CA ASP A 107 3.92 5.43 0.17
C ASP A 107 3.54 4.42 1.25
N TYR A 108 2.28 4.43 1.72
CA TYR A 108 1.75 3.43 2.67
C TYR A 108 2.66 3.18 3.89
N ASN A 109 3.13 4.25 4.53
CA ASN A 109 4.05 4.21 5.67
C ASN A 109 5.36 3.45 5.35
N GLY A 110 6.03 3.83 4.25
CA GLY A 110 7.25 3.16 3.78
C GLY A 110 6.99 1.71 3.37
N HIS A 111 5.82 1.45 2.79
CA HIS A 111 5.32 0.15 2.38
C HIS A 111 5.24 -0.88 3.51
N ARG A 112 5.13 -0.44 4.77
CA ARG A 112 5.02 -1.34 5.93
C ARG A 112 3.60 -1.89 6.10
N GLU A 113 2.59 -1.23 5.55
CA GLU A 113 1.21 -1.65 5.73
C GLU A 113 0.93 -3.05 5.15
N PRO A 114 0.32 -3.98 5.90
CA PRO A 114 0.07 -5.35 5.42
C PRO A 114 -0.71 -5.43 4.11
N LEU A 115 -1.58 -4.44 3.86
CA LEU A 115 -2.33 -4.32 2.61
C LEU A 115 -1.40 -4.22 1.40
N VAL A 116 -0.25 -3.55 1.51
CA VAL A 116 0.73 -3.43 0.42
C VAL A 116 1.11 -4.82 -0.13
N TRP A 117 1.28 -5.76 0.78
CA TRP A 117 1.77 -7.10 0.49
C TRP A 117 0.65 -8.09 0.18
N SER A 118 -0.60 -7.68 0.36
CA SER A 118 -1.75 -8.59 0.33
C SER A 118 -2.03 -9.23 -1.04
N GLY A 119 -1.36 -8.76 -2.10
CA GLY A 119 -1.67 -9.09 -3.49
C GLY A 119 -2.98 -8.47 -3.99
N ALA A 120 -3.77 -7.84 -3.11
CA ALA A 120 -5.00 -7.15 -3.49
C ALA A 120 -4.68 -5.83 -4.22
N ALA A 121 -5.10 -5.74 -5.48
CA ALA A 121 -4.94 -4.56 -6.32
C ALA A 121 -5.62 -3.31 -5.74
N PHE A 122 -4.85 -2.35 -5.21
CA PHE A 122 -5.37 -1.01 -4.84
C PHE A 122 -5.42 -0.05 -6.02
N ARG A 123 -4.64 -0.33 -7.07
CA ARG A 123 -4.72 0.36 -8.34
C ARG A 123 -5.49 -0.55 -9.29
N ALA A 124 -6.78 -0.31 -9.44
CA ALA A 124 -7.50 -0.90 -10.56
C ALA A 124 -6.80 -0.44 -11.86
N PRO A 125 -6.77 -1.25 -12.93
CA PRO A 125 -6.48 -0.73 -14.25
C PRO A 125 -7.51 0.35 -14.53
N ASN A 126 -7.07 1.61 -14.52
CA ASN A 126 -7.97 2.77 -14.51
C ASN A 126 -8.44 3.14 -15.93
N THR A 127 -8.12 2.32 -16.94
CA THR A 127 -8.41 2.63 -18.33
C THR A 127 -9.09 1.47 -19.06
N PRO A 128 -9.91 1.77 -20.07
CA PRO A 128 -10.47 0.76 -20.98
C PRO A 128 -9.40 -0.06 -21.71
N ALA A 129 -8.17 0.46 -21.80
CA ALA A 129 -7.04 -0.22 -22.42
C ALA A 129 -6.44 -1.33 -21.55
N CYS A 130 -6.95 -1.55 -20.33
CA CYS A 130 -6.39 -2.52 -19.38
C CYS A 130 -4.90 -2.29 -19.10
N THR A 131 -4.43 -1.04 -19.17
CA THR A 131 -3.03 -0.67 -18.93
C THR A 131 -2.87 -0.05 -17.55
N VAL A 132 -1.65 -0.14 -17.02
CA VAL A 132 -1.25 0.64 -15.83
C VAL A 132 -0.73 1.98 -16.31
N GLU A 133 -1.41 3.06 -15.90
CA GLU A 133 -1.02 4.44 -16.18
C GLU A 133 -0.56 5.10 -14.87
N PRO A 134 0.74 4.97 -14.52
CA PRO A 134 1.24 5.51 -13.27
C PRO A 134 1.31 7.03 -13.34
N ASN A 135 1.09 7.65 -12.19
CA ASN A 135 1.26 9.09 -12.05
C ASN A 135 2.45 9.40 -11.16
N PHE A 136 3.21 10.43 -11.53
CA PHE A 136 4.44 10.81 -10.89
C PHE A 136 4.43 12.26 -10.45
N ARG A 137 5.22 12.59 -9.43
CA ARG A 137 5.44 13.96 -8.99
C ARG A 137 6.90 14.31 -9.20
N GLU A 138 7.13 15.43 -9.87
CA GLU A 138 8.47 15.99 -10.04
C GLU A 138 9.16 16.16 -8.67
N GLY A 139 10.40 15.71 -8.58
CA GLY A 139 11.23 15.80 -7.37
C GLY A 139 11.12 14.61 -6.42
N GLU A 140 10.15 13.70 -6.60
CA GLU A 140 10.05 12.50 -5.77
C GLU A 140 10.88 11.35 -6.33
N THR A 141 11.20 10.38 -5.47
CA THR A 141 11.94 9.17 -5.82
C THR A 141 10.98 7.99 -6.01
N TYR A 142 11.26 7.16 -7.00
CA TYR A 142 10.45 6.01 -7.37
C TYR A 142 11.30 4.77 -7.60
N LEU A 143 10.76 3.62 -7.18
CA LEU A 143 11.22 2.32 -7.61
C LEU A 143 10.48 1.94 -8.90
N LEU A 144 11.24 1.76 -9.98
CA LEU A 144 10.72 1.54 -11.32
C LEU A 144 11.13 0.17 -11.86
N PHE A 145 10.14 -0.57 -12.36
CA PHE A 145 10.31 -1.83 -13.07
C PHE A 145 10.05 -1.60 -14.56
N LEU A 146 11.11 -1.49 -15.36
CA LEU A 146 10.97 -1.06 -16.74
C LEU A 146 10.60 -2.24 -17.65
N GLY A 147 9.74 -1.98 -18.64
CA GLY A 147 9.34 -2.97 -19.65
C GLY A 147 8.16 -3.87 -19.26
N HIS A 148 7.72 -3.85 -18.00
CA HIS A 148 6.61 -4.69 -17.54
C HIS A 148 5.50 -3.87 -16.89
N PRO A 149 4.29 -3.80 -17.48
CA PRO A 149 3.16 -3.15 -16.84
C PRO A 149 2.77 -3.95 -15.60
N HIS A 150 2.89 -3.33 -14.44
CA HIS A 150 2.53 -3.93 -13.17
C HIS A 150 2.08 -2.85 -12.20
N TRP A 151 1.02 -3.11 -11.44
CA TRP A 151 0.49 -2.18 -10.44
C TRP A 151 1.50 -1.74 -9.38
N ARG A 152 2.44 -2.62 -9.01
CA ARG A 152 3.61 -2.35 -8.13
C ARG A 152 4.89 -1.91 -8.87
N GLY A 153 4.81 -1.73 -10.18
CA GLY A 153 5.98 -1.40 -11.01
C GLY A 153 6.47 0.05 -10.88
N TYR A 154 5.73 0.89 -10.15
CA TYR A 154 5.88 2.35 -10.12
C TYR A 154 5.57 2.91 -8.73
N GLU A 155 6.34 2.50 -7.73
CA GLU A 155 6.07 2.85 -6.33
C GLU A 155 6.96 4.00 -5.86
N ARG A 156 6.36 4.94 -5.10
CA ARG A 156 7.09 6.08 -4.54
C ARG A 156 7.91 5.62 -3.34
N ILE A 157 9.18 5.96 -3.31
CA ILE A 157 10.08 5.66 -2.18
C ILE A 157 10.40 6.97 -1.46
N ALA A 158 9.82 7.15 -0.27
CA ALA A 158 9.98 8.38 0.51
C ALA A 158 11.23 8.36 1.40
N THR A 159 11.64 7.18 1.87
CA THR A 159 12.77 7.01 2.81
C THR A 159 13.70 5.89 2.35
N ALA A 160 14.93 5.91 2.85
CA ALA A 160 15.94 4.89 2.50
C ALA A 160 15.67 3.52 3.14
N ASP A 161 14.90 3.48 4.22
CA ASP A 161 14.49 2.29 4.97
C ASP A 161 13.14 1.70 4.49
N ASP A 162 12.65 2.15 3.33
CA ASP A 162 11.41 1.65 2.73
C ASP A 162 11.43 0.12 2.57
N LEU A 163 10.39 -0.54 3.06
CA LEU A 163 10.34 -2.00 3.13
C LEU A 163 10.23 -2.64 1.74
N TRP A 164 9.57 -1.97 0.78
CA TRP A 164 9.46 -2.47 -0.58
C TRP A 164 10.81 -2.43 -1.28
N LEU A 165 11.55 -1.33 -1.15
CA LEU A 165 12.91 -1.23 -1.68
C LEU A 165 13.85 -2.29 -1.09
N ALA A 166 13.85 -2.45 0.23
CA ALA A 166 14.68 -3.46 0.90
C ALA A 166 14.35 -4.89 0.42
N THR A 167 13.05 -5.17 0.25
CA THR A 167 12.57 -6.48 -0.20
C THR A 167 12.99 -6.77 -1.64
N VAL A 168 12.92 -5.79 -2.53
CA VAL A 168 13.35 -5.93 -3.93
C VAL A 168 14.85 -6.18 -4.03
N ARG A 169 15.67 -5.45 -3.27
CA ARG A 169 17.11 -5.73 -3.17
C ARG A 169 17.39 -7.16 -2.73
N ARG A 170 16.66 -7.66 -1.71
CA ARG A 170 16.79 -9.04 -1.24
C ARG A 170 16.44 -10.07 -2.32
N MET A 171 15.39 -9.86 -3.11
CA MET A 171 15.02 -10.75 -4.22
C MET A 171 16.00 -10.74 -5.38
N ILE A 172 16.63 -9.60 -5.64
CA ILE A 172 17.69 -9.51 -6.64
C ILE A 172 18.92 -10.29 -6.17
N ALA A 173 19.29 -10.16 -4.89
CA ALA A 173 20.40 -10.88 -4.30
C ALA A 173 20.15 -12.40 -4.17
N ASP A 174 18.91 -12.80 -3.87
CA ASP A 174 18.47 -14.18 -3.75
C ASP A 174 17.15 -14.42 -4.48
N PRO A 175 17.20 -14.91 -5.74
CA PRO A 175 16.02 -15.18 -6.55
C PRO A 175 15.12 -16.31 -6.01
N THR A 176 15.53 -17.04 -4.97
CA THR A 176 14.68 -18.05 -4.32
C THR A 176 13.68 -17.43 -3.36
N VAL A 177 13.91 -16.19 -2.94
CA VAL A 177 12.99 -15.43 -2.10
C VAL A 177 11.66 -15.23 -2.84
N ARG A 178 10.56 -15.64 -2.21
CA ARG A 178 9.18 -15.44 -2.69
C ARG A 178 8.48 -14.44 -1.77
N ILE A 179 7.69 -13.52 -2.34
CA ILE A 179 6.75 -12.72 -1.54
C ILE A 179 5.61 -13.61 -1.09
N GLY A 180 5.27 -13.53 0.20
CA GLY A 180 5.29 -14.68 1.09
C GLY A 180 6.35 -14.60 2.20
N VAL A 181 7.07 -13.46 2.31
CA VAL A 181 8.34 -13.28 3.05
C VAL A 181 8.34 -14.02 4.40
N ASP A 182 9.42 -14.77 4.64
CA ASP A 182 9.86 -15.12 6.00
C ASP A 182 10.18 -13.80 6.71
N VAL A 183 9.18 -13.19 7.33
CA VAL A 183 9.34 -12.07 8.27
C VAL A 183 9.39 -12.65 9.66
N THR A 184 10.34 -12.19 10.45
CA THR A 184 10.31 -12.52 11.87
C THR A 184 9.03 -11.91 12.47
N ARG A 185 8.47 -12.56 13.48
CA ARG A 185 7.32 -12.00 14.23
C ARG A 185 7.61 -10.58 14.72
N ALA A 186 8.85 -10.28 15.12
CA ALA A 186 9.26 -8.95 15.50
C ALA A 186 9.15 -7.91 14.37
N GLU A 187 9.62 -8.23 13.16
CA GLU A 187 9.46 -7.35 11.99
C GLU A 187 7.99 -7.17 11.64
N TRP A 188 7.21 -8.25 11.66
CA TRP A 188 5.77 -8.20 11.40
C TRP A 188 5.02 -7.32 12.40
N LEU A 189 5.40 -7.34 13.69
CA LEU A 189 4.86 -6.43 14.69
C LEU A 189 5.19 -4.96 14.34
N LYS A 190 6.43 -4.67 13.96
CA LYS A 190 6.87 -3.31 13.55
C LYS A 190 6.19 -2.78 12.28
N MET A 191 5.56 -3.66 11.49
CA MET A 191 4.78 -3.25 10.32
C MET A 191 3.43 -2.60 10.68
N HIS A 192 2.98 -2.77 11.91
CA HIS A 192 1.74 -2.18 12.39
C HIS A 192 1.98 -0.77 12.92
N ALA A 193 1.10 0.17 12.54
CA ALA A 193 1.21 1.56 12.96
C ALA A 193 0.90 1.75 14.45
N TYR A 194 0.14 0.82 15.04
CA TYR A 194 -0.28 0.89 16.42
C TYR A 194 -0.24 -0.48 17.08
N ALA A 195 0.14 -0.47 18.35
CA ALA A 195 0.07 -1.58 19.26
C ALA A 195 -0.62 -1.13 20.56
N PHE A 196 -1.42 -2.03 21.14
CA PHE A 196 -2.22 -1.75 22.33
C PHE A 196 -2.08 -2.91 23.30
N PHE A 197 -2.03 -2.60 24.59
CA PHE A 197 -2.09 -3.58 25.67
C PHE A 197 -3.29 -3.24 26.53
N GLY A 198 -4.07 -4.22 26.96
CA GLY A 198 -5.10 -3.94 27.95
C GLY A 198 -5.90 -5.16 28.31
N ARG A 199 -7.13 -4.96 28.80
CA ARG A 199 -8.02 -6.03 29.21
C ARG A 199 -9.36 -5.94 28.51
N VAL A 200 -9.97 -7.08 28.23
CA VAL A 200 -11.35 -7.16 27.71
C VAL A 200 -12.31 -6.67 28.79
N GLU A 201 -12.93 -5.50 28.62
CA GLU A 201 -13.89 -4.99 29.61
C GLU A 201 -15.24 -5.74 29.59
N SER A 202 -15.81 -5.97 28.41
CA SER A 202 -17.10 -6.63 28.28
C SER A 202 -17.22 -7.43 26.99
N CYS A 203 -18.03 -8.50 27.03
CA CYS A 203 -18.31 -9.36 25.90
C CYS A 203 -19.67 -9.08 25.25
N VAL A 204 -20.05 -7.81 25.15
CA VAL A 204 -21.31 -7.41 24.51
C VAL A 204 -21.12 -7.35 22.99
N GLY A 205 -21.38 -8.49 22.33
CA GLY A 205 -21.19 -8.66 20.90
C GLY A 205 -19.71 -8.81 20.51
N PRO A 206 -19.31 -8.45 19.29
CA PRO A 206 -17.96 -8.69 18.79
C PRO A 206 -16.94 -7.61 19.21
N THR A 207 -17.28 -6.73 20.15
CA THR A 207 -16.49 -5.53 20.44
C THR A 207 -15.60 -5.76 21.64
N ILE A 208 -14.28 -5.60 21.47
CA ILE A 208 -13.32 -5.57 22.58
C ILE A 208 -13.04 -4.11 22.89
N ARG A 209 -13.20 -3.71 24.15
CA ARG A 209 -12.71 -2.42 24.66
C ARG A 209 -11.40 -2.67 25.40
N VAL A 210 -10.39 -1.87 25.10
CA VAL A 210 -9.03 -1.97 25.66
C VAL A 210 -8.77 -0.70 26.48
N THR A 211 -8.35 -0.88 27.74
CA THR A 211 -8.25 0.19 28.75
C THR A 211 -6.93 0.97 28.75
N GLU A 212 -5.87 0.44 28.14
CA GLU A 212 -4.54 1.05 28.15
C GLU A 212 -4.01 1.17 26.70
N VAL A 213 -3.36 2.28 26.39
CA VAL A 213 -2.78 2.55 25.07
C VAL A 213 -1.30 2.85 25.31
N LEU A 214 -0.43 1.91 24.98
CA LEU A 214 1.00 2.19 24.90
C LEU A 214 1.24 2.88 23.56
N LYS A 215 1.70 4.13 23.63
CA LYS A 215 1.85 5.01 22.48
C LYS A 215 3.22 4.77 21.83
N GLY A 216 3.25 4.37 20.57
CA GLY A 216 4.42 4.56 19.72
C GLY A 216 4.48 6.01 19.25
N ASP A 217 5.65 6.64 19.35
CA ASP A 217 5.84 8.02 18.88
C ASP A 217 5.70 8.09 17.36
N LEU A 218 4.52 8.49 16.88
CA LEU A 218 4.38 8.96 15.51
C LEU A 218 5.16 10.29 15.39
N PRO A 219 6.13 10.41 14.45
CA PRO A 219 6.73 11.70 14.15
C PRO A 219 5.65 12.63 13.58
N ARG A 220 5.08 13.48 14.43
CA ARG A 220 4.43 14.79 14.20
C ARG A 220 3.49 15.00 12.98
N LEU A 221 3.10 13.98 12.23
CA LEU A 221 2.30 14.12 11.00
C LEU A 221 0.79 14.12 11.26
N TRP A 222 0.35 13.95 12.50
CA TRP A 222 -1.07 14.09 12.83
C TRP A 222 -1.25 14.78 14.18
N ARG A 223 -1.47 16.11 14.13
CA ARG A 223 -2.23 16.79 15.17
C ARG A 223 -3.69 16.66 14.76
N PRO A 224 -4.56 16.03 15.56
CA PRO A 224 -5.97 16.14 15.28
C PRO A 224 -6.38 17.62 15.36
N PRO A 225 -7.32 18.08 14.53
CA PRO A 225 -7.75 19.46 14.54
C PRO A 225 -8.25 19.87 15.94
N PRO A 226 -8.05 21.12 16.38
CA PRO A 226 -8.62 21.62 17.63
C PRO A 226 -10.13 21.34 17.67
N GLY A 227 -10.58 20.63 18.70
CA GLY A 227 -11.97 20.16 18.82
C GLY A 227 -12.18 18.66 18.58
N SER A 228 -11.13 17.91 18.23
CA SER A 228 -11.18 16.45 18.26
C SER A 228 -11.39 15.95 19.69
N VAL A 229 -12.42 15.13 19.89
CA VAL A 229 -12.77 14.51 21.17
C VAL A 229 -11.55 13.71 21.69
N PRO A 230 -11.24 13.75 23.00
CA PRO A 230 -10.33 12.78 23.62
C PRO A 230 -10.74 11.37 23.18
N MET A 231 -9.78 10.46 23.07
CA MET A 231 -9.98 9.06 22.66
C MET A 231 -10.91 8.32 23.65
N ARG A 232 -12.20 8.66 23.64
CA ARG A 232 -13.28 8.11 24.45
C ARG A 232 -14.29 7.53 23.47
N GLN A 233 -14.53 6.23 23.67
CA GLN A 233 -15.49 5.40 22.97
C GLN A 233 -15.14 5.11 21.50
N PHE A 234 -14.93 3.82 21.23
CA PHE A 234 -15.22 3.20 19.93
C PHE A 234 -16.74 3.27 19.68
N GLY A 235 -17.29 4.49 19.58
CA GLY A 235 -18.68 4.79 19.27
C GLY A 235 -18.83 4.97 17.77
N GLY A 236 -18.63 3.89 17.03
CA GLY A 236 -18.93 3.82 15.62
C GLY A 236 -20.11 2.90 15.37
N LYS A 237 -20.98 3.28 14.43
CA LYS A 237 -21.97 2.36 13.87
C LYS A 237 -21.30 1.00 13.60
N PRO A 238 -21.94 -0.13 13.93
CA PRO A 238 -21.30 -1.41 14.14
C PRO A 238 -20.76 -1.99 12.85
N HIS A 239 -19.59 -1.53 12.41
CA HIS A 239 -18.65 -2.41 11.76
C HIS A 239 -17.98 -3.20 12.86
N ALA A 240 -18.71 -4.23 13.29
CA ALA A 240 -18.18 -5.37 13.99
C ALA A 240 -16.79 -5.67 13.43
N ALA A 241 -15.76 -5.44 14.23
CA ALA A 241 -14.61 -6.32 14.20
C ALA A 241 -15.19 -7.67 14.62
N ARG A 242 -15.86 -8.41 13.72
CA ARG A 242 -16.50 -9.69 14.02
C ARG A 242 -15.47 -10.48 14.82
N SER A 243 -15.70 -10.66 16.12
CA SER A 243 -14.79 -11.40 17.02
C SER A 243 -14.58 -12.83 16.52
N HIS A 244 -15.46 -13.31 15.63
CA HIS A 244 -15.27 -14.53 14.84
C HIS A 244 -14.07 -14.51 13.89
N ARG A 245 -13.52 -13.34 13.50
CA ARG A 245 -12.36 -13.30 12.62
C ARG A 245 -11.12 -13.77 13.37
N ASN A 246 -10.86 -13.40 14.62
CA ASN A 246 -9.56 -13.70 15.21
C ASN A 246 -9.58 -14.83 16.25
N GLY A 247 -10.72 -15.51 16.43
CA GLY A 247 -10.82 -16.75 17.20
C GLY A 247 -10.51 -16.63 18.70
N LEU A 248 -10.13 -15.44 19.18
CA LEU A 248 -9.95 -15.18 20.60
C LEU A 248 -11.30 -15.37 21.31
N PRO A 249 -11.41 -16.30 22.27
CA PRO A 249 -12.59 -16.39 23.11
C PRO A 249 -12.71 -15.06 23.84
N CYS A 250 -13.86 -14.39 23.72
CA CYS A 250 -14.13 -13.21 24.51
C CYS A 250 -14.29 -13.66 25.97
N VAL A 251 -13.33 -13.27 26.81
CA VAL A 251 -13.35 -13.55 28.24
C VAL A 251 -13.07 -12.22 28.93
N GLU A 252 -14.06 -11.72 29.67
CA GLU A 252 -13.94 -10.47 30.41
C GLU A 252 -12.76 -10.54 31.40
N GLY A 253 -12.04 -9.44 31.56
CA GLY A 253 -10.83 -9.35 32.38
C GLY A 253 -9.56 -9.93 31.74
N ARG A 254 -9.66 -10.70 30.64
CA ARG A 254 -8.50 -11.28 29.94
C ARG A 254 -7.59 -10.17 29.41
N ALA A 255 -6.30 -10.30 29.70
CA ALA A 255 -5.28 -9.43 29.14
C ALA A 255 -5.06 -9.75 27.65
N VAL A 256 -4.95 -8.69 26.84
CA VAL A 256 -4.82 -8.79 25.39
C VAL A 256 -3.80 -7.79 24.87
N PHE A 257 -3.12 -8.18 23.80
CA PHE A 257 -2.31 -7.34 22.95
C PHE A 257 -3.05 -7.17 21.62
N ALA A 258 -3.23 -5.94 21.13
CA ALA A 258 -3.92 -5.68 19.87
C ALA A 258 -3.09 -4.81 18.94
N LEU A 259 -3.26 -5.02 17.64
CA LEU A 259 -2.58 -4.27 16.58
C LEU A 259 -3.59 -3.46 15.78
N GLY A 260 -3.22 -2.26 15.39
CA GLY A 260 -4.02 -1.41 14.50
C GLY A 260 -3.34 -1.19 13.16
N HIS A 261 -4.13 -1.14 12.09
CA HIS A 261 -3.67 -0.50 10.85
C HIS A 261 -3.64 1.02 11.07
N GLY A 262 -2.83 1.75 10.30
CA GLY A 262 -2.68 3.21 10.38
C GLY A 262 -4.01 3.99 10.33
N PRO A 263 -3.99 5.33 10.50
CA PRO A 263 -5.19 6.16 10.69
C PRO A 263 -6.15 6.21 9.48
N GLN A 264 -5.89 5.43 8.42
CA GLN A 264 -6.68 5.35 7.20
C GLN A 264 -7.97 4.55 7.36
N THR A 265 -8.87 5.03 8.21
CA THR A 265 -10.27 4.93 7.84
C THR A 265 -10.81 6.31 7.55
N TYR A 266 -11.71 6.39 6.57
CA TYR A 266 -12.43 7.60 6.14
C TYR A 266 -13.17 8.34 7.27
N GLU A 267 -13.17 7.83 8.50
CA GLU A 267 -13.91 8.34 9.66
C GLU A 267 -13.04 8.62 10.89
N GLY A 268 -11.70 8.62 10.76
CA GLY A 268 -10.81 8.88 11.90
C GLY A 268 -10.84 7.79 12.98
N ARG A 269 -11.27 6.57 12.64
CA ARG A 269 -11.30 5.42 13.54
C ARG A 269 -10.13 4.48 13.23
N THR A 270 -9.39 4.07 14.24
CA THR A 270 -8.40 3.00 14.10
C THR A 270 -9.12 1.67 14.00
N ARG A 271 -8.93 0.93 12.91
CA ARG A 271 -9.37 -0.47 12.83
C ARG A 271 -8.29 -1.34 13.45
N LEU A 272 -8.70 -2.15 14.44
CA LEU A 272 -7.86 -3.24 14.91
C LEU A 272 -7.68 -4.23 13.75
N ALA A 273 -6.42 -4.49 13.43
CA ALA A 273 -6.01 -5.55 12.52
C ALA A 273 -6.23 -6.89 13.21
N ASP A 274 -5.54 -7.05 14.35
CA ASP A 274 -5.37 -8.32 15.04
C ASP A 274 -5.37 -8.14 16.57
N ALA A 275 -5.63 -9.22 17.29
CA ALA A 275 -5.57 -9.26 18.74
C ALA A 275 -5.07 -10.64 19.19
N PHE A 276 -4.29 -10.64 20.28
CA PHE A 276 -3.53 -11.76 20.80
C PHE A 276 -3.73 -11.86 22.31
N PRO A 277 -3.81 -13.07 22.88
CA PRO A 277 -3.94 -13.24 24.31
C PRO A 277 -2.59 -12.98 24.99
N ILE A 278 -2.65 -12.41 26.19
CA ILE A 278 -1.51 -12.32 27.09
C ILE A 278 -1.73 -13.32 28.25
N SER A 279 -0.78 -14.23 28.44
CA SER A 279 -0.72 -15.12 29.61
C SER A 279 0.70 -15.14 30.15
N ASP A 280 0.84 -15.09 31.47
CA ASP A 280 2.14 -15.27 32.15
C ASP A 280 3.24 -14.30 31.66
N GLY A 281 2.85 -13.08 31.29
CA GLY A 281 3.75 -12.05 30.78
C GLY A 281 4.18 -12.23 29.31
N GLU A 282 3.61 -13.20 28.60
CA GLU A 282 3.88 -13.47 27.19
C GLU A 282 2.66 -13.20 26.30
N ILE A 283 2.93 -12.71 25.10
CA ILE A 283 1.98 -12.54 24.00
C ILE A 283 2.12 -13.76 23.08
N PHE A 284 1.04 -14.51 22.88
CA PHE A 284 1.03 -15.67 22.00
C PHE A 284 0.60 -15.27 20.58
N LEU A 285 1.52 -15.42 19.63
CA LEU A 285 1.39 -14.99 18.23
C LEU A 285 0.99 -16.14 17.27
N ALA A 286 0.77 -17.36 17.78
CA ALA A 286 0.51 -18.57 16.99
C ALA A 286 -0.98 -18.99 16.88
N PRO A 287 -1.41 -19.74 15.84
CA PRO A 287 -0.87 -19.85 14.48
C PRO A 287 -1.73 -18.99 13.54
N TYR A 288 -1.33 -17.73 13.38
CA TYR A 288 -1.93 -16.80 12.42
C TYR A 288 -1.60 -17.12 10.95
N GLU A 289 -0.82 -18.19 10.72
CA GLU A 289 -0.31 -18.62 9.42
C GLU A 289 -1.41 -18.85 8.37
N ARG A 290 -2.63 -19.27 8.78
CA ARG A 290 -3.71 -19.57 7.82
C ARG A 290 -4.23 -18.36 7.02
N ARG A 291 -3.90 -17.12 7.39
CA ARG A 291 -4.53 -15.92 6.79
C ARG A 291 -3.57 -14.91 6.23
N GLN A 292 -2.32 -14.92 6.68
CA GLN A 292 -1.26 -14.12 6.08
C GLN A 292 -0.79 -14.85 4.81
N ARG A 293 -1.63 -14.94 3.76
CA ARG A 293 -1.28 -15.62 2.48
C ARG A 293 0.02 -15.08 1.85
N ASN A 294 0.52 -13.96 2.36
CA ASN A 294 1.62 -13.19 1.82
C ASN A 294 2.82 -13.09 2.77
N TYR A 295 2.80 -13.76 3.93
CA TYR A 295 3.95 -13.87 4.82
C TYR A 295 4.01 -15.24 5.50
N ARG A 296 5.22 -15.77 5.64
CA ARG A 296 5.51 -16.84 6.58
C ARG A 296 6.14 -16.20 7.82
N LEU A 297 5.49 -16.34 8.98
CA LEU A 297 6.02 -15.77 10.21
C LEU A 297 7.08 -16.72 10.79
N THR A 298 8.31 -16.23 10.91
CA THR A 298 9.42 -16.96 11.54
C THR A 298 9.69 -16.44 12.96
N GLY A 299 10.51 -17.14 13.73
CA GLY A 299 10.80 -16.81 15.13
C GLY A 299 9.82 -17.43 16.14
N PRO A 300 9.91 -17.08 17.42
CA PRO A 300 9.19 -17.75 18.51
C PRO A 300 7.69 -17.45 18.47
N ASP A 301 6.87 -18.46 18.72
CA ASP A 301 5.40 -18.36 18.76
C ASP A 301 4.85 -17.48 19.88
N ALA A 302 5.68 -17.18 20.88
CA ALA A 302 5.38 -16.25 21.94
C ALA A 302 6.51 -15.22 22.08
N MET A 303 6.16 -14.02 22.55
CA MET A 303 7.11 -12.96 22.87
C MET A 303 6.75 -12.35 24.21
N SER A 304 7.73 -12.04 25.06
CA SER A 304 7.44 -11.35 26.32
C SER A 304 6.84 -9.97 26.05
N VAL A 305 5.94 -9.52 26.93
CA VAL A 305 5.35 -8.17 26.87
C VAL A 305 6.44 -7.10 26.79
N GLU A 306 7.54 -7.28 27.54
CA GLU A 306 8.67 -6.36 27.56
C GLU A 306 9.43 -6.35 26.23
N ALA A 307 9.71 -7.51 25.65
CA ALA A 307 10.37 -7.58 24.34
C ALA A 307 9.52 -6.89 23.27
N VAL A 308 8.19 -7.06 23.31
CA VAL A 308 7.29 -6.37 22.37
C VAL A 308 7.28 -4.86 22.62
N ARG A 309 7.26 -4.38 23.86
CA ARG A 309 7.37 -2.94 24.18
C ARG A 309 8.62 -2.32 23.56
N GLN A 310 9.77 -2.96 23.73
CA GLN A 310 11.04 -2.52 23.15
C GLN A 310 11.07 -2.48 21.61
N LEU A 311 10.12 -3.15 20.92
CA LEU A 311 10.00 -3.02 19.46
C LEU A 311 9.33 -1.71 19.02
N PHE A 312 8.56 -1.08 19.91
CA PHE A 312 7.75 0.12 19.65
C PHE A 312 8.27 1.39 20.36
N ASP A 313 9.27 1.25 21.23
CA ASP A 313 10.06 2.35 21.79
C ASP A 313 11.10 2.87 20.77
#